data_AF-A0A932LH80-F1
#
_entry.id   AF-A0A932LH80-F1
#
_cell.length_a   1.000
_cell.length_b   1.000
_cell.length_c   1.000
_cell.angle_alpha   90.00
_cell.angle_beta   90.00
_cell.angle_gamma   90.00
#
_symmetry.space_group_name_H-M   'P 1'
#
loop_
_entity.id
_entity.type
_entity.pdbx_description
1 polymer ?
#
loop_
_entity_poly.entity_id
_entity_poly.type
_entity_poly.pdbx_seq_one_letter_code
_entity_poly.pdbx_strand_id
1 'polypeptide(L)'
;MTLPELLIAVAIMALVAGVMSGLASAVRHNYEHCSEQGLATQHARVALERIGRAVRGAYASENHPGCAIAYAGADPVALLVWTPAGLPANSAGPPLTREVVIFAVDPDSPNQLLEVTRPTDGSPLPLDGSISYASVETLIRAPGSRAVVLTDLLRLPDNSAGAVQQRGLARFIVEMRPTAAELTAYRQNTVAWNQLPWPQGLSGPNSGVRQVRVRIELQLAPAAPASRIDATGEQTLPFLGSAAFSYQVKR
;
A
#
# COMPACT_ATOMS: atom_id res chain seq x y z
N MET A 1 -35.21 17.83 -59.45
CA MET A 1 -34.27 18.35 -58.46
C MET A 1 -33.46 19.45 -59.09
N THR A 2 -33.42 20.62 -58.46
CA THR A 2 -32.62 21.76 -58.91
C THR A 2 -31.26 21.77 -58.23
N LEU A 3 -30.23 22.32 -58.89
CA LEU A 3 -28.88 22.46 -58.34
C LEU A 3 -28.84 23.07 -56.91
N PRO A 4 -29.62 24.11 -56.57
CA PRO A 4 -29.66 24.63 -55.19
C PRO A 4 -30.23 23.63 -54.17
N GLU A 5 -31.20 22.78 -54.53
CA GLU A 5 -31.72 21.74 -53.63
C GLU A 5 -30.65 20.71 -53.28
N LEU A 6 -29.80 20.34 -54.25
CA LEU A 6 -28.70 19.39 -54.04
C LEU A 6 -27.61 19.99 -53.14
N LEU A 7 -27.26 21.27 -53.33
CA LEU A 7 -26.29 21.95 -52.47
C LEU A 7 -26.76 22.08 -51.02
N ILE A 8 -28.04 22.40 -50.81
CA ILE A 8 -28.63 22.47 -49.46
C ILE A 8 -28.61 21.09 -48.81
N ALA A 9 -28.98 20.03 -49.54
CA ALA A 9 -28.96 18.67 -49.03
C ALA A 9 -27.55 18.22 -48.62
N VAL A 10 -26.52 18.52 -49.43
CA VAL A 10 -25.12 18.20 -49.10
C VAL A 10 -24.62 18.99 -47.89
N ALA A 11 -24.98 20.28 -47.77
CA ALA A 11 -24.61 21.08 -46.60
C ALA A 11 -25.23 20.54 -45.30
N ILE A 12 -26.50 20.13 -45.33
CA ILE A 12 -27.18 19.51 -44.17
C ILE A 12 -26.51 18.18 -43.81
N MET A 13 -26.22 17.32 -44.79
CA MET A 13 -25.53 16.05 -44.54
C MET A 13 -24.14 16.27 -43.92
N ALA A 14 -23.38 17.25 -44.40
CA ALA A 14 -22.07 17.58 -43.85
C ALA A 14 -22.17 18.07 -42.39
N LEU A 15 -23.16 18.90 -42.07
CA LEU A 15 -23.40 19.37 -40.71
C LEU A 15 -23.78 18.20 -39.78
N VAL A 16 -24.72 17.36 -40.19
CA VAL A 16 -25.14 16.17 -39.41
C VAL A 16 -23.97 15.22 -39.21
N ALA A 17 -23.17 14.95 -40.25
CA ALA A 17 -21.98 14.12 -40.13
C ALA A 17 -20.93 14.72 -39.17
N GLY A 18 -20.75 16.04 -39.20
CA GLY A 18 -19.87 16.75 -38.26
C GLY A 18 -20.32 16.60 -36.80
N VAL A 19 -21.61 16.82 -36.54
CA VAL A 19 -22.19 16.66 -35.19
C VAL A 19 -22.08 15.21 -34.70
N MET A 20 -22.40 14.23 -35.56
CA MET A 20 -22.28 12.81 -35.22
C MET A 20 -20.84 12.41 -34.93
N SER A 21 -19.87 12.92 -35.70
CA SER A 21 -18.44 12.68 -35.46
C SER A 21 -17.98 13.27 -34.12
N GLY A 22 -18.39 14.50 -33.82
CA GLY A 22 -18.11 15.14 -32.52
C GLY A 22 -18.68 14.36 -31.34
N LEU A 23 -19.93 13.91 -31.43
CA LEU A 23 -20.57 13.09 -30.40
C LEU A 23 -19.91 11.72 -30.25
N ALA A 24 -19.57 11.05 -31.36
CA ALA A 24 -18.87 9.77 -31.33
C ALA A 24 -17.50 9.88 -30.65
N SER A 25 -16.77 10.96 -30.93
CA SER A 25 -15.50 11.26 -30.26
C SER A 25 -15.68 11.50 -28.76
N ALA A 26 -16.66 12.33 -28.37
CA ALA A 26 -16.95 12.61 -26.96
C ALA A 26 -17.37 11.36 -26.18
N VAL A 27 -18.22 10.51 -26.76
CA VAL A 27 -18.63 9.24 -26.14
C VAL A 27 -17.45 8.31 -25.97
N ARG A 28 -16.57 8.21 -26.97
CA ARG A 28 -15.34 7.39 -26.88
C ARG A 28 -14.42 7.89 -25.77
N HIS A 29 -14.18 9.19 -25.69
CA HIS A 29 -13.33 9.77 -24.66
C HIS A 29 -13.90 9.56 -23.26
N ASN A 30 -15.22 9.73 -23.08
CA ASN A 30 -15.89 9.45 -21.82
C ASN A 30 -15.80 7.97 -21.44
N TYR A 31 -15.98 7.07 -22.41
CA TYR A 31 -15.87 5.63 -22.18
C TYR A 31 -14.45 5.24 -21.74
N GLU A 32 -13.43 5.73 -22.44
CA GLU A 32 -12.01 5.49 -22.10
C GLU A 32 -11.71 6.00 -20.68
N HIS A 33 -12.09 7.24 -20.36
CA HIS A 33 -11.91 7.81 -19.03
C HIS A 33 -12.60 7.00 -17.92
N CYS A 34 -13.87 6.64 -18.10
CA CYS A 34 -14.61 5.83 -17.12
C CYS A 34 -14.02 4.43 -16.96
N SER A 35 -13.56 3.82 -18.07
CA SER A 35 -12.93 2.50 -18.06
C SER A 35 -11.63 2.52 -17.26
N GLU A 36 -10.78 3.52 -17.47
CA GLU A 36 -9.50 3.68 -16.77
C GLU A 36 -9.70 3.92 -15.26
N GLN A 37 -10.63 4.80 -14.89
CA GLN A 37 -10.98 5.01 -13.47
C GLN A 37 -11.52 3.75 -12.81
N GLY A 38 -12.33 2.97 -13.54
CA GLY A 38 -12.85 1.69 -13.09
C GLY A 38 -11.73 0.69 -12.78
N LEU A 39 -10.73 0.60 -13.67
CA LEU A 39 -9.58 -0.28 -13.52
C LEU A 39 -8.71 0.13 -12.32
N ALA A 40 -8.38 1.43 -12.18
CA ALA A 40 -7.63 1.93 -11.02
C ALA A 40 -8.34 1.63 -9.69
N THR A 41 -9.67 1.82 -9.65
CA THR A 41 -10.48 1.50 -8.47
C THR A 41 -10.44 0.01 -8.11
N GLN A 42 -10.49 -0.88 -9.10
CA GLN A 42 -10.38 -2.32 -8.88
C GLN A 42 -9.00 -2.71 -8.32
N HIS A 43 -7.93 -2.18 -8.91
CA HIS A 43 -6.56 -2.40 -8.43
C HIS A 43 -6.40 -1.96 -6.98
N ALA A 44 -6.84 -0.74 -6.65
CA ALA A 44 -6.79 -0.23 -5.29
C ALA A 44 -7.57 -1.12 -4.31
N ARG A 45 -8.79 -1.54 -4.68
CA ARG A 45 -9.62 -2.40 -3.83
C ARG A 45 -8.92 -3.73 -3.53
N VAL A 46 -8.39 -4.39 -4.55
CA VAL A 46 -7.69 -5.67 -4.39
C VAL A 46 -6.43 -5.50 -3.52
N ALA A 47 -5.62 -4.47 -3.79
CA ALA A 47 -4.42 -4.19 -3.01
C ALA A 47 -4.75 -3.92 -1.52
N LEU A 48 -5.69 -3.01 -1.25
CA LEU A 48 -6.12 -2.68 0.12
C LEU A 48 -6.74 -3.88 0.84
N GLU A 49 -7.53 -4.71 0.14
CA GLU A 49 -8.13 -5.90 0.75
C GLU A 49 -7.06 -6.93 1.12
N ARG A 50 -6.08 -7.19 0.24
CA ARG A 50 -4.98 -8.14 0.50
C ARG A 50 -4.09 -7.67 1.64
N ILE A 51 -3.67 -6.41 1.63
CA ILE A 51 -2.88 -5.82 2.73
C ILE A 51 -3.68 -5.89 4.03
N GLY A 52 -4.95 -5.47 4.00
CA GLY A 52 -5.81 -5.48 5.18
C GLY A 52 -6.05 -6.88 5.74
N ARG A 53 -6.15 -7.90 4.87
CA ARG A 53 -6.26 -9.31 5.28
C ARG A 53 -4.98 -9.79 5.95
N ALA A 54 -3.81 -9.49 5.39
CA ALA A 54 -2.53 -9.83 6.00
C ALA A 54 -2.38 -9.17 7.38
N VAL A 55 -2.68 -7.88 7.50
CA VAL A 55 -2.61 -7.14 8.77
C VAL A 55 -3.57 -7.71 9.82
N ARG A 56 -4.82 -8.04 9.44
CA ARG A 56 -5.79 -8.64 10.38
C ARG A 56 -5.39 -10.04 10.82
N GLY A 57 -4.69 -10.78 9.97
CA GLY A 57 -4.16 -12.11 10.27
C GLY A 57 -2.76 -12.09 10.89
N ALA A 58 -2.22 -10.92 11.23
CA ALA A 58 -0.88 -10.81 11.75
C ALA A 58 -0.74 -11.45 13.13
N TYR A 59 0.36 -12.17 13.33
CA TYR A 59 0.76 -12.65 14.64
C TYR A 59 1.62 -11.59 15.32
N ALA A 60 1.36 -11.34 16.61
CA ALA A 60 2.20 -10.48 17.43
C ALA A 60 2.55 -11.16 18.75
N SER A 61 3.72 -10.78 19.26
CA SER A 61 4.17 -11.10 20.60
C SER A 61 4.47 -9.81 21.36
N GLU A 62 4.78 -9.95 22.64
CA GLU A 62 5.14 -8.79 23.47
C GLU A 62 6.38 -8.06 22.96
N ASN A 63 7.34 -8.80 22.38
CA ASN A 63 8.58 -8.25 21.85
C ASN A 63 8.49 -7.84 20.37
N HIS A 64 7.55 -8.42 19.63
CA HIS A 64 7.41 -8.18 18.19
C HIS A 64 5.97 -7.81 17.84
N PRO A 65 5.72 -6.56 17.41
CA PRO A 65 4.36 -6.03 17.23
C PRO A 65 3.62 -6.59 16.01
N GLY A 66 4.16 -7.59 15.32
CA GLY A 66 3.55 -8.24 14.15
C GLY A 66 3.57 -7.43 12.85
N CYS A 67 3.58 -6.09 12.93
CA CYS A 67 3.78 -5.20 11.79
C CYS A 67 4.97 -4.27 12.02
N ALA A 68 5.78 -4.04 10.99
CA ALA A 68 6.81 -3.02 10.98
C ALA A 68 6.86 -2.28 9.64
N ILE A 69 7.45 -1.10 9.66
CA ILE A 69 7.68 -0.28 8.46
C ILE A 69 9.18 -0.27 8.17
N ALA A 70 9.53 -0.42 6.89
CA ALA A 70 10.86 -0.10 6.41
C ALA A 70 10.87 1.30 5.79
N TYR A 71 11.90 2.06 6.12
CA TYR A 71 12.05 3.45 5.70
C TYR A 71 13.15 3.60 4.65
N ALA A 72 12.88 4.44 3.65
CA ALA A 72 13.88 4.97 2.72
C ALA A 72 14.14 6.42 3.12
N GLY A 73 15.15 6.65 3.95
CA GLY A 73 15.32 7.95 4.61
C GLY A 73 14.19 8.21 5.60
N ALA A 74 13.40 9.26 5.38
CA ALA A 74 12.24 9.59 6.21
C ALA A 74 10.92 8.95 5.71
N ASP A 75 10.91 8.37 4.50
CA ASP A 75 9.69 7.93 3.84
C ASP A 75 9.34 6.48 4.19
N PRO A 76 8.11 6.20 4.69
CA PRO A 76 7.70 4.86 5.07
C PRO A 76 7.15 4.09 3.85
N VAL A 77 8.07 3.41 3.16
CA VAL A 77 7.86 2.90 1.80
C VAL A 77 7.54 1.41 1.71
N ALA A 78 7.76 0.63 2.79
CA ALA A 78 7.35 -0.77 2.82
C ALA A 78 6.74 -1.16 4.17
N LEU A 79 5.79 -2.09 4.11
CA LEU A 79 5.14 -2.72 5.25
C LEU A 79 5.54 -4.19 5.33
N LEU A 80 6.00 -4.61 6.49
CA LEU A 80 6.30 -5.99 6.81
C LEU A 80 5.26 -6.51 7.78
N VAL A 81 4.66 -7.66 7.48
CA VAL A 81 3.58 -8.26 8.29
C VAL A 81 3.92 -9.71 8.62
N TRP A 82 4.01 -10.04 9.90
CA TRP A 82 4.25 -11.39 10.40
C TRP A 82 2.97 -12.22 10.31
N THR A 83 2.94 -13.17 9.39
CA THR A 83 1.80 -14.03 9.07
C THR A 83 2.24 -15.49 8.99
N PRO A 84 2.55 -16.14 10.14
CA PRO A 84 2.90 -17.55 10.13
C PRO A 84 1.69 -18.39 9.68
N ALA A 85 1.92 -19.45 8.89
CA ALA A 85 0.85 -20.34 8.41
C ALA A 85 0.22 -21.22 9.52
N GLY A 86 0.75 -21.12 10.74
CA GLY A 86 0.31 -21.85 11.94
C GLY A 86 0.91 -21.18 13.18
N LEU A 87 1.37 -21.97 14.16
CA LEU A 87 2.15 -21.42 15.24
C LEU A 87 3.49 -20.88 14.71
N PRO A 88 3.93 -19.69 15.16
CA PRO A 88 5.23 -19.16 14.76
C PRO A 88 6.35 -20.10 15.19
N ALA A 89 7.32 -20.32 14.31
CA ALA A 89 8.48 -21.16 14.62
C ALA A 89 9.30 -20.59 15.78
N ASN A 90 9.27 -19.27 15.96
CA ASN A 90 9.92 -18.58 17.06
C ASN A 90 8.94 -17.61 17.74
N SER A 91 8.07 -18.12 18.61
CA SER A 91 7.04 -17.30 19.28
C SER A 91 7.60 -16.22 20.22
N ALA A 92 8.81 -16.43 20.75
CA ALA A 92 9.46 -15.55 21.72
C ALA A 92 10.53 -14.62 21.10
N GLY A 93 11.03 -14.95 19.91
CA GLY A 93 12.05 -14.20 19.20
C GLY A 93 11.56 -13.62 17.87
N PRO A 94 12.49 -13.12 17.02
CA PRO A 94 12.11 -12.47 15.77
C PRO A 94 11.45 -13.46 14.82
N PRO A 95 10.51 -12.97 13.98
CA PRO A 95 9.89 -13.81 12.96
C PRO A 95 10.92 -14.30 11.97
N LEU A 96 10.64 -15.44 11.35
CA LEU A 96 11.44 -15.91 10.23
C LEU A 96 11.00 -15.21 8.95
N THR A 97 11.92 -14.98 8.01
CA THR A 97 11.61 -14.34 6.71
C THR A 97 10.51 -15.09 5.96
N ARG A 98 10.43 -16.42 6.05
CA ARG A 98 9.33 -17.23 5.49
C ARG A 98 7.95 -17.00 6.10
N GLU A 99 7.89 -16.41 7.29
CA GLU A 99 6.65 -16.07 8.00
C GLU A 99 6.24 -14.62 7.78
N VAL A 100 7.00 -13.84 7.02
CA VAL A 100 6.72 -12.41 6.78
C VAL A 100 6.25 -12.20 5.35
N VAL A 101 5.16 -11.46 5.22
CA VAL A 101 4.68 -10.91 3.95
C VAL A 101 5.13 -9.46 3.89
N ILE A 102 5.78 -9.11 2.78
CA ILE A 102 6.33 -7.76 2.55
C ILE A 102 5.47 -7.09 1.47
N PHE A 103 4.94 -5.91 1.78
CA PHE A 103 4.30 -5.03 0.82
C PHE A 103 5.22 -3.86 0.54
N ALA A 104 5.72 -3.77 -0.69
CA ALA A 104 6.72 -2.78 -1.08
C ALA A 104 6.60 -2.41 -2.55
N VAL A 105 7.13 -1.26 -2.92
CA VAL A 105 7.29 -0.86 -4.32
C VAL A 105 8.40 -1.71 -4.97
N ASP A 106 8.19 -2.16 -6.20
CA ASP A 106 9.26 -2.84 -6.94
C ASP A 106 10.42 -1.86 -7.22
N PRO A 107 11.66 -2.14 -6.77
CA PRO A 107 12.80 -1.28 -7.08
C PRO A 107 13.16 -1.24 -8.57
N ASP A 108 12.76 -2.25 -9.35
CA ASP A 108 13.04 -2.34 -10.78
C ASP A 108 11.87 -1.80 -11.63
N SER A 109 10.65 -1.83 -11.10
CA SER A 109 9.43 -1.27 -11.71
C SER A 109 8.70 -0.34 -10.73
N PRO A 110 9.13 0.93 -10.57
CA PRO A 110 8.63 1.82 -9.52
C PRO A 110 7.12 2.06 -9.48
N ASN A 111 6.41 1.80 -10.58
CA ASN A 111 4.95 1.91 -10.66
C ASN A 111 4.22 0.67 -10.10
N GLN A 112 4.94 -0.36 -9.67
CA GLN A 112 4.37 -1.61 -9.16
C GLN A 112 4.40 -1.69 -7.64
N LEU A 113 3.27 -2.06 -7.05
CA LEU A 113 3.18 -2.51 -5.67
C LEU A 113 3.22 -4.03 -5.65
N LEU A 114 4.16 -4.59 -4.88
CA LEU A 114 4.36 -6.03 -4.76
C LEU A 114 3.91 -6.54 -3.38
N GLU A 115 3.37 -7.76 -3.38
CA GLU A 115 3.27 -8.63 -2.21
C GLU A 115 4.35 -9.72 -2.34
N VAL A 116 5.34 -9.70 -1.45
CA VAL A 116 6.53 -10.56 -1.54
C VAL A 116 6.60 -11.50 -0.35
N THR A 117 6.87 -12.77 -0.62
CA THR A 117 7.07 -13.84 0.37
C THR A 117 8.31 -14.65 0.05
N ARG A 118 8.94 -15.25 1.08
CA ARG A 118 10.13 -16.09 0.91
C ARG A 118 9.98 -17.44 1.61
N PRO A 119 9.21 -18.39 1.03
CA PRO A 119 8.70 -19.56 1.74
C PRO A 119 9.79 -20.50 2.29
N THR A 120 11.00 -20.47 1.71
CA THR A 120 12.11 -21.35 2.10
C THR A 120 13.14 -20.68 3.00
N ASP A 121 13.00 -19.37 3.29
CA ASP A 121 14.01 -18.61 4.02
C ASP A 121 13.77 -18.68 5.55
N GLY A 122 14.65 -19.42 6.22
CA GLY A 122 14.63 -19.57 7.68
C GLY A 122 15.43 -18.52 8.44
N SER A 123 15.92 -17.46 7.78
CA SER A 123 16.64 -16.39 8.47
C SER A 123 15.71 -15.58 9.37
N PRO A 124 16.17 -15.12 10.55
CA PRO A 124 15.39 -14.22 11.40
C PRO A 124 15.32 -12.82 10.79
N LEU A 125 14.15 -12.19 10.85
CA LEU A 125 13.86 -10.86 10.34
C LEU A 125 13.28 -9.97 11.46
N PRO A 126 14.08 -9.14 12.13
CA PRO A 126 13.60 -8.35 13.27
C PRO A 126 12.60 -7.27 12.84
N LEU A 127 11.39 -7.28 13.41
CA LEU A 127 10.34 -6.27 13.18
C LEU A 127 10.38 -5.12 14.21
N ASP A 128 11.57 -4.71 14.63
CA ASP A 128 11.79 -3.69 15.67
C ASP A 128 11.94 -2.26 15.12
N GLY A 129 11.70 -2.07 13.81
CA GLY A 129 11.85 -0.78 13.14
C GLY A 129 13.28 -0.45 12.70
N SER A 130 14.24 -1.36 12.92
CA SER A 130 15.62 -1.21 12.42
C SER A 130 15.78 -1.55 10.93
N ILE A 131 14.76 -2.17 10.31
CA ILE A 131 14.82 -2.58 8.91
C ILE A 131 14.86 -1.35 7.99
N SER A 132 15.97 -1.23 7.28
CA SER A 132 16.10 -0.27 6.18
C SER A 132 15.37 -0.76 4.94
N TYR A 133 14.93 0.17 4.10
CA TYR A 133 14.37 -0.21 2.80
C TYR A 133 15.38 -0.90 1.88
N ALA A 134 16.68 -0.59 1.95
CA ALA A 134 17.72 -1.29 1.18
C ALA A 134 17.78 -2.79 1.50
N SER A 135 17.54 -3.16 2.77
CA SER A 135 17.39 -4.55 3.18
C SER A 135 16.16 -5.19 2.54
N VAL A 136 15.05 -4.45 2.44
CA VAL A 136 13.84 -4.90 1.75
C VAL A 136 14.08 -5.09 0.25
N GLU A 137 14.76 -4.16 -0.43
CA GLU A 137 15.13 -4.33 -1.85
C GLU A 137 15.97 -5.59 -2.07
N THR A 138 16.91 -5.86 -1.15
CA THR A 138 17.73 -7.07 -1.18
C THR A 138 16.87 -8.33 -1.02
N LEU A 139 15.86 -8.31 -0.15
CA LEU A 139 14.91 -9.42 0.01
C LEU A 139 14.03 -9.59 -1.24
N ILE A 140 13.58 -8.51 -1.87
CA ILE A 140 12.76 -8.57 -3.10
C ILE A 140 13.55 -9.23 -4.22
N ARG A 141 14.80 -8.80 -4.46
CA ARG A 141 15.66 -9.29 -5.54
C ARG A 141 16.30 -10.65 -5.26
N ALA A 142 16.22 -11.15 -4.04
CA ALA A 142 16.90 -12.39 -3.67
C ALA A 142 16.28 -13.62 -4.36
N PRO A 143 17.11 -14.63 -4.68
CA PRO A 143 16.61 -15.89 -5.22
C PRO A 143 15.68 -16.59 -4.21
N GLY A 144 14.59 -17.17 -4.71
CA GLY A 144 13.56 -17.83 -3.91
C GLY A 144 12.46 -16.91 -3.37
N SER A 145 12.54 -15.60 -3.64
CA SER A 145 11.44 -14.68 -3.42
C SER A 145 10.30 -14.93 -4.41
N ARG A 146 9.06 -14.92 -3.89
CA ARG A 146 7.83 -14.99 -4.68
C ARG A 146 7.13 -13.64 -4.56
N ALA A 147 7.08 -12.91 -5.66
CA ALA A 147 6.41 -11.62 -5.76
C ALA A 147 5.09 -11.76 -6.53
N VAL A 148 4.04 -11.15 -6.01
CA VAL A 148 2.75 -10.98 -6.67
C VAL A 148 2.51 -9.49 -6.87
N VAL A 149 2.31 -9.07 -8.11
CA VAL A 149 1.97 -7.68 -8.43
C VAL A 149 0.53 -7.41 -7.96
N LEU A 150 0.36 -6.47 -7.04
CA LEU A 150 -0.94 -6.02 -6.56
C LEU A 150 -1.56 -4.95 -7.44
N THR A 151 -0.70 -4.06 -7.95
CA THR A 151 -1.06 -3.04 -8.94
C THR A 151 0.20 -2.56 -9.62
N ASP A 152 0.10 -2.17 -10.88
CA ASP A 152 1.10 -1.55 -11.73
C ASP A 152 0.78 -0.08 -12.05
N LEU A 153 -0.20 0.48 -11.34
CA LEU A 153 -0.71 1.83 -11.54
C LEU A 153 -0.22 2.84 -10.49
N LEU A 154 0.79 2.52 -9.66
CA LEU A 154 1.26 3.51 -8.69
C LEU A 154 1.76 4.76 -9.42
N ARG A 155 1.29 5.91 -8.97
CA ARG A 155 1.77 7.20 -9.45
C ARG A 155 3.25 7.36 -9.14
N LEU A 156 4.03 7.76 -10.14
CA LEU A 156 5.41 8.19 -9.96
C LEU A 156 5.46 9.70 -9.71
N PRO A 157 6.26 10.17 -8.73
CA PRO A 157 6.51 11.60 -8.55
C PRO A 157 7.34 12.15 -9.71
N ASP A 158 7.17 13.46 -9.98
CA ASP A 158 8.04 14.17 -10.91
C ASP A 158 9.45 14.32 -10.30
N ASN A 159 10.46 14.02 -11.13
CA ASN A 159 11.86 13.97 -10.75
C ASN A 159 12.67 15.18 -11.22
N SER A 160 11.99 16.30 -11.52
CA SER A 160 12.61 17.57 -11.93
C SER A 160 13.67 18.14 -10.96
N ALA A 161 13.81 17.57 -9.74
CA ALA A 161 14.81 17.95 -8.73
C ALA A 161 16.04 17.01 -8.57
N GLY A 162 16.22 16.00 -9.43
CA GLY A 162 17.56 15.49 -9.77
C GLY A 162 18.28 14.44 -8.89
N ALA A 163 17.73 13.85 -7.82
CA ALA A 163 18.50 12.80 -7.08
C ALA A 163 17.76 11.77 -6.21
N VAL A 164 16.46 11.53 -6.39
CA VAL A 164 15.78 10.45 -5.64
C VAL A 164 15.34 9.34 -6.60
N GLN A 165 15.70 8.10 -6.25
CA GLN A 165 15.20 6.88 -6.91
C GLN A 165 13.67 6.99 -7.01
N GLN A 166 13.13 6.97 -8.22
CA GLN A 166 11.68 7.05 -8.41
C GLN A 166 11.04 5.88 -7.70
N ARG A 167 10.01 6.18 -6.92
CA ARG A 167 9.20 5.18 -6.20
C ARG A 167 7.75 5.56 -6.38
N GLY A 168 6.93 4.55 -6.67
CA GLY A 168 5.49 4.69 -6.67
C GLY A 168 5.00 5.20 -5.32
N LEU A 169 3.96 6.03 -5.36
CA LEU A 169 3.40 6.66 -4.19
C LEU A 169 2.49 5.70 -3.44
N ALA A 170 3.13 4.87 -2.61
CA ALA A 170 2.54 4.05 -1.58
C ALA A 170 3.14 4.44 -0.22
N ARG A 171 2.27 4.74 0.75
CA ARG A 171 2.67 5.13 2.11
C ARG A 171 2.01 4.22 3.12
N PHE A 172 2.81 3.72 4.06
CA PHE A 172 2.34 2.89 5.16
C PHE A 172 2.64 3.56 6.49
N ILE A 173 1.73 3.47 7.44
CA ILE A 173 1.93 4.01 8.78
C ILE A 173 1.47 2.96 9.78
N VAL A 174 2.34 2.58 10.70
CA VAL A 174 2.02 1.67 11.81
C VAL A 174 1.91 2.48 13.08
N GLU A 175 0.74 2.44 13.70
CA GLU A 175 0.45 3.06 14.99
C GLU A 175 0.18 1.97 16.02
N MET A 176 0.79 2.10 17.20
CA MET A 176 0.61 1.15 18.30
C MET A 176 0.05 1.87 19.52
N ARG A 177 -0.90 1.23 20.21
CA ARG A 177 -1.48 1.72 21.45
C ARG A 177 -1.56 0.58 22.49
N PRO A 178 -0.79 0.64 23.59
CA PRO A 178 0.31 1.58 23.88
C PRO A 178 1.47 1.50 22.87
N THR A 179 2.25 2.57 22.75
CA THR A 179 3.46 2.61 21.92
C THR A 179 4.59 1.76 22.54
N ALA A 180 5.62 1.44 21.76
CA ALA A 180 6.77 0.70 22.28
C ALA A 180 7.52 1.50 23.36
N ALA A 181 7.62 2.83 23.18
CA ALA A 181 8.24 3.72 24.16
C ALA A 181 7.46 3.77 25.49
N GLU A 182 6.12 3.82 25.44
CA GLU A 182 5.27 3.81 26.64
C GLU A 182 5.39 2.49 27.41
N LEU A 183 5.45 1.35 26.70
CA LEU A 183 5.69 0.05 27.35
C LEU A 183 7.09 -0.02 27.97
N THR A 184 8.11 0.51 27.31
CA THR A 184 9.45 0.62 27.87
C THR A 184 9.48 1.51 29.11
N ALA A 185 8.76 2.65 29.08
CA ALA A 185 8.62 3.55 30.22
C ALA A 185 7.97 2.83 31.42
N TYR A 186 6.91 2.06 31.19
CA TYR A 186 6.32 1.19 32.22
C TYR A 186 7.34 0.20 32.79
N ARG A 187 8.10 -0.50 31.95
CA ARG A 187 9.14 -1.46 32.39
C ARG A 187 10.26 -0.79 33.19
N GLN A 188 10.50 0.49 32.95
CA GLN A 188 11.45 1.32 33.70
C GLN A 188 10.83 1.94 34.97
N ASN A 189 9.60 1.58 35.32
CA ASN A 189 8.83 2.12 36.45
C ASN A 189 8.59 3.64 36.39
N THR A 190 8.61 4.24 35.20
CA THR A 190 8.37 5.69 35.03
C THR A 190 6.90 6.03 34.76
N VAL A 191 6.10 5.06 34.30
CA VAL A 191 4.66 5.17 34.07
C VAL A 191 3.95 3.97 34.71
N ALA A 192 2.84 4.19 35.42
CA ALA A 192 2.09 3.09 36.01
C ALA A 192 1.30 2.29 34.96
N TRP A 193 1.10 1.00 35.19
CA TRP A 193 0.37 0.11 34.26
C TRP A 193 -1.01 0.63 33.86
N ASN A 194 -1.75 1.17 34.83
CA ASN A 194 -3.09 1.74 34.63
C ASN A 194 -3.09 3.13 33.97
N GLN A 195 -1.92 3.75 33.80
CA GLN A 195 -1.75 5.04 33.12
C GLN A 195 -1.36 4.89 31.64
N LEU A 196 -1.05 3.68 31.19
CA LEU A 196 -0.79 3.42 29.78
C LEU A 196 -2.08 3.64 28.94
N PRO A 197 -1.97 4.16 27.70
CA PRO A 197 -3.13 4.45 26.84
C PRO A 197 -3.67 3.16 26.21
N TRP A 198 -4.29 2.33 27.03
CA TRP A 198 -4.95 1.10 26.58
C TRP A 198 -6.12 1.45 25.64
N PRO A 199 -6.25 0.77 24.49
CA PRO A 199 -7.42 0.87 23.63
C PRO A 199 -8.70 0.66 24.44
N GLN A 200 -9.57 1.67 24.45
CA GLN A 200 -10.84 1.67 25.21
C GLN A 200 -10.67 1.40 26.73
N GLY A 201 -9.49 1.62 27.29
CA GLY A 201 -9.21 1.32 28.70
C GLY A 201 -9.14 -0.18 29.02
N LEU A 202 -8.96 -1.04 28.02
CA LEU A 202 -8.93 -2.50 28.18
C LEU A 202 -7.61 -2.98 28.81
N SER A 203 -7.49 -2.80 30.12
CA SER A 203 -6.45 -3.40 30.95
C SER A 203 -7.00 -3.98 32.25
N GLY A 204 -6.34 -5.03 32.72
CA GLY A 204 -6.59 -5.68 33.99
C GLY A 204 -5.32 -5.72 34.85
N PRO A 205 -5.38 -6.34 36.04
CA PRO A 205 -4.27 -6.36 36.99
C PRO A 205 -3.02 -7.09 36.48
N ASN A 206 -3.20 -8.05 35.57
CA ASN A 206 -2.15 -8.96 35.10
C ASN A 206 -1.90 -8.88 33.58
N SER A 207 -2.76 -8.20 32.82
CA SER A 207 -2.63 -8.10 31.36
C SER A 207 -3.45 -6.97 30.77
N GLY A 208 -3.08 -6.52 29.58
CA GLY A 208 -3.74 -5.44 28.84
C GLY A 208 -3.81 -5.77 27.35
N VAL A 209 -4.72 -5.11 26.64
CA VAL A 209 -4.86 -5.30 25.20
C VAL A 209 -4.06 -4.24 24.48
N ARG A 210 -3.10 -4.65 23.65
CA ARG A 210 -2.40 -3.74 22.75
C ARG A 210 -3.00 -3.81 21.36
N GLN A 211 -3.19 -2.66 20.73
CA GLN A 211 -3.69 -2.58 19.36
C GLN A 211 -2.58 -2.08 18.43
N VAL A 212 -2.49 -2.71 17.26
CA VAL A 212 -1.65 -2.28 16.14
C VAL A 212 -2.58 -1.89 15.01
N ARG A 213 -2.45 -0.66 14.54
CA ARG A 213 -3.20 -0.10 13.41
C ARG A 213 -2.24 0.21 12.29
N VAL A 214 -2.59 -0.22 11.08
CA VAL A 214 -1.89 0.12 9.86
C VAL A 214 -2.80 1.05 9.05
N ARG A 215 -2.27 2.21 8.66
CA ARG A 215 -2.87 3.10 7.66
C ARG A 215 -2.11 2.94 6.34
N ILE A 216 -2.86 2.87 5.26
CA ILE A 216 -2.35 2.61 3.91
C ILE A 216 -2.85 3.74 3.03
N GLU A 217 -1.94 4.36 2.29
CA GLU A 217 -2.26 5.44 1.36
C GLU A 217 -1.63 5.09 0.01
N LEU A 218 -2.45 4.98 -1.04
CA LEU A 218 -2.01 4.68 -2.41
C LEU A 218 -2.45 5.83 -3.32
N GLN A 219 -1.59 6.25 -4.24
CA GLN A 219 -2.00 7.11 -5.35
C GLN A 219 -1.85 6.34 -6.66
N LEU A 220 -2.97 6.16 -7.38
CA LEU A 220 -2.94 5.45 -8.66
C LEU A 220 -3.14 6.40 -9.86
N ALA A 221 -2.44 6.12 -10.95
CA ALA A 221 -2.54 6.81 -12.23
C ALA A 221 -3.24 5.88 -13.26
N PRO A 222 -4.47 6.19 -13.70
CA PRO A 222 -5.27 5.34 -14.59
C PRO A 222 -4.77 5.20 -16.03
N ALA A 223 -3.93 6.14 -16.52
CA ALA A 223 -3.55 6.21 -17.92
C ALA A 223 -2.27 5.43 -18.26
N ALA A 224 -2.27 4.80 -19.43
CA ALA A 224 -1.12 4.10 -19.99
C ALA A 224 -0.11 5.12 -20.58
N PRO A 225 1.14 5.21 -20.10
CA PRO A 225 1.79 4.30 -19.17
C PRO A 225 1.94 4.92 -17.78
N ALA A 226 1.73 4.13 -16.73
CA ALA A 226 2.11 4.47 -15.35
C ALA A 226 3.62 4.79 -15.17
N SER A 227 4.42 4.69 -16.25
CA SER A 227 5.81 5.17 -16.35
C SER A 227 5.95 6.64 -16.78
N ARG A 228 4.86 7.32 -17.16
CA ARG A 228 4.91 8.74 -17.53
C ARG A 228 4.83 9.57 -16.27
N ILE A 229 5.82 10.44 -16.08
CA ILE A 229 5.80 11.46 -15.05
C ILE A 229 4.59 12.37 -15.31
N ASP A 230 3.59 12.32 -14.44
CA ASP A 230 2.45 13.23 -14.47
C ASP A 230 2.83 14.54 -13.75
N ALA A 231 3.42 15.46 -14.53
CA ALA A 231 3.86 16.76 -14.06
C ALA A 231 2.71 17.68 -13.63
N THR A 232 1.47 17.43 -14.09
CA THR A 232 0.29 18.24 -13.76
C THR A 232 -0.59 17.62 -12.67
N GLY A 233 -0.45 16.32 -12.40
CA GLY A 233 -1.19 15.59 -11.36
C GLY A 233 -2.68 15.42 -11.68
N GLU A 234 -3.09 15.71 -12.92
CA GLU A 234 -4.48 15.89 -13.33
C GLU A 234 -5.32 14.60 -13.32
N GLN A 235 -4.70 13.41 -13.18
CA GLN A 235 -5.43 12.13 -13.25
C GLN A 235 -5.18 11.19 -12.08
N THR A 236 -4.70 11.71 -10.94
CA THR A 236 -4.26 10.85 -9.84
C THR A 236 -5.38 10.60 -8.84
N LEU A 237 -5.63 9.32 -8.53
CA LEU A 237 -6.71 8.89 -7.64
C LEU A 237 -6.12 8.46 -6.29
N PRO A 238 -6.42 9.15 -5.18
CA PRO A 238 -6.00 8.74 -3.86
C PRO A 238 -6.92 7.64 -3.31
N PHE A 239 -6.33 6.59 -2.78
CA PHE A 239 -7.02 5.51 -2.09
C PHE A 239 -6.46 5.35 -0.68
N LEU A 240 -7.36 5.36 0.29
CA LEU A 240 -7.01 5.25 1.71
C LEU A 240 -7.59 3.96 2.27
N GLY A 241 -6.76 3.24 3.03
CA GLY A 241 -7.17 2.03 3.73
C GLY A 241 -6.65 2.01 5.16
N SER A 242 -7.31 1.21 5.99
CA SER A 242 -6.81 0.91 7.33
C SER A 242 -7.18 -0.51 7.73
N ALA A 243 -6.28 -1.12 8.48
CA ALA A 243 -6.51 -2.40 9.13
C ALA A 243 -5.89 -2.37 10.52
N ALA A 244 -6.48 -3.11 11.46
CA ALA A 244 -5.96 -3.20 12.80
C ALA A 244 -6.17 -4.61 13.36
N PHE A 245 -5.33 -4.99 14.30
CA PHE A 245 -5.50 -6.18 15.11
C PHE A 245 -5.05 -5.88 16.54
N SER A 246 -5.42 -6.76 17.46
CA SER A 246 -5.13 -6.60 18.88
C SER A 246 -4.57 -7.88 19.46
N TYR A 247 -3.67 -7.73 20.43
CA TYR A 247 -3.03 -8.85 21.10
C TYR A 247 -2.84 -8.54 22.59
N GLN A 248 -2.71 -9.59 23.39
CA GLN A 248 -2.55 -9.46 24.84
C GLN A 248 -1.10 -9.18 25.19
N VAL A 249 -0.88 -8.21 26.08
CA VAL A 249 0.41 -7.91 26.71
C VAL A 249 0.31 -8.27 28.19
N LYS A 250 1.32 -8.97 28.71
CA LYS A 250 1.39 -9.34 30.12
C LYS A 250 2.07 -8.22 30.91
N ARG A 251 1.66 -8.11 32.18
CA ARG A 251 2.22 -7.12 33.10
C ARG A 251 3.62 -7.50 33.56
#